data_AF-A0A7Y5DWG2-F1
#
_entry.id   AF-A0A7Y5DWG2-F1
#
_cell.length_a   1.000
_cell.length_b   1.000
_cell.length_c   1.000
_cell.angle_alpha   90.00
_cell.angle_beta   90.00
_cell.angle_gamma   90.00
#
_symmetry.space_group_name_H-M   'P 1'
#
loop_
_entity.id
_entity.type
_entity.pdbx_description
1 polymer ?
#
loop_
_entity_poly.entity_id
_entity_poly.type
_entity_poly.pdbx_seq_one_letter_code
_entity_poly.pdbx_strand_id
1 'polypeptide(L)'
;MRPHFALLSLATAIVVAACSGTTTPDTGASGTASSSSGGSSGASSGGSSGGGDASTEPDPFAGPSTCTSGKTFTGRQGDSMRPGEACNTCHKAQRVNRIFAFAGTVYPSGHEPDDCVGTVEGPLQVVVTDANKAEVKIPVSAGNNGNFSLLTTRLVAPFSVRVENTATGKSRAMTRTISAAEGDCNSCHTNAGTNSAPGRIVAP
;
A
#
# COMPACT_ATOMS: atom_id res chain seq x y z
N MET A 1 -33.80 -38.56 -49.09
CA MET A 1 -33.95 -38.40 -47.63
C MET A 1 -32.62 -37.90 -47.08
N ARG A 2 -32.55 -36.64 -46.64
CA ARG A 2 -31.35 -36.01 -46.09
C ARG A 2 -31.55 -35.81 -44.58
N PRO A 3 -30.63 -36.24 -43.70
CA PRO A 3 -30.78 -35.95 -42.28
C PRO A 3 -30.26 -34.53 -41.99
N HIS A 4 -31.07 -33.76 -41.28
CA HIS A 4 -30.71 -32.47 -40.70
C HIS A 4 -29.81 -32.69 -39.48
N PHE A 5 -28.60 -32.13 -39.50
CA PHE A 5 -27.75 -32.00 -38.31
C PHE A 5 -28.13 -30.70 -37.58
N ALA A 6 -28.63 -30.83 -36.35
CA ALA A 6 -28.86 -29.71 -35.45
C ALA A 6 -27.55 -29.33 -34.75
N LEU A 7 -27.10 -28.09 -34.94
CA LEU A 7 -25.99 -27.47 -34.20
C LEU A 7 -26.49 -27.07 -32.80
N LEU A 8 -26.03 -27.80 -31.78
CA LEU A 8 -26.23 -27.44 -30.38
C LEU A 8 -25.12 -26.44 -29.98
N SER A 9 -25.45 -25.16 -29.88
CA SER A 9 -24.55 -24.12 -29.40
C SER A 9 -24.61 -24.07 -27.87
N LEU A 10 -23.55 -24.48 -27.18
CA LEU A 10 -23.38 -24.22 -25.76
C LEU A 10 -22.85 -22.79 -25.59
N ALA A 11 -23.69 -21.90 -25.07
CA ALA A 11 -23.28 -20.61 -24.56
C ALA A 11 -22.73 -20.79 -23.12
N THR A 12 -21.42 -20.61 -22.96
CA THR A 12 -20.78 -20.56 -21.64
C THR A 12 -21.08 -19.21 -21.00
N ALA A 13 -21.89 -19.20 -19.94
CA ALA A 13 -22.12 -18.02 -19.12
C ALA A 13 -20.86 -17.73 -18.28
N ILE A 14 -20.15 -16.63 -18.60
CA ILE A 14 -19.13 -16.06 -17.72
C ILE A 14 -19.87 -15.28 -16.63
N VAL A 15 -19.87 -15.82 -15.41
CA VAL A 15 -20.29 -15.09 -14.21
C VAL A 15 -19.20 -14.06 -13.91
N VAL A 16 -19.45 -12.81 -14.29
CA VAL A 16 -18.68 -11.64 -13.82
C VAL A 16 -19.07 -11.41 -12.36
N ALA A 17 -18.18 -11.75 -11.44
CA ALA A 17 -18.31 -11.35 -10.04
C ALA A 17 -18.11 -9.82 -9.97
N ALA A 18 -19.22 -9.08 -9.94
CA ALA A 18 -19.21 -7.64 -9.68
C ALA A 18 -18.95 -7.40 -8.18
N CYS A 19 -17.85 -6.71 -7.86
CA CYS A 19 -17.66 -6.12 -6.54
C CYS A 19 -18.46 -4.81 -6.49
N SER A 20 -19.59 -4.86 -5.78
CA SER A 20 -20.43 -3.70 -5.48
C SER A 20 -19.68 -2.74 -4.54
N GLY A 21 -19.22 -1.62 -5.08
CA GLY A 21 -18.77 -0.48 -4.28
C GLY A 21 -19.98 0.21 -3.65
N THR A 22 -20.07 0.16 -2.32
CA THR A 22 -20.92 1.06 -1.56
C THR A 22 -20.05 2.18 -1.01
N THR A 23 -20.20 3.35 -1.62
CA THR A 23 -19.74 4.63 -1.07
C THR A 23 -20.60 4.99 0.13
N THR A 24 -20.00 5.12 1.32
CA THR A 24 -20.58 5.89 2.42
C THR A 24 -19.68 7.06 2.76
N PRO A 25 -20.23 8.26 2.97
CA PRO A 25 -19.46 9.45 3.33
C PRO A 25 -19.12 9.40 4.83
N ASP A 26 -17.85 9.62 5.17
CA ASP A 26 -17.40 9.82 6.55
C ASP A 26 -17.96 11.15 7.07
N THR A 27 -19.02 11.05 7.90
CA THR A 27 -19.47 12.16 8.73
C THR A 27 -18.82 12.00 10.10
N GLY A 28 -17.97 12.95 10.46
CA GLY A 28 -17.32 13.00 11.76
C GLY A 28 -18.32 13.08 12.91
N ALA A 29 -18.01 12.40 14.01
CA ALA A 29 -18.63 12.63 15.30
C ALA A 29 -17.57 12.55 16.40
N SER A 30 -17.24 13.73 16.92
CA SER A 30 -16.64 13.93 18.23
C SER A 30 -17.48 13.23 19.30
N GLY A 31 -16.84 12.44 20.16
CA GLY A 31 -17.48 11.73 21.26
C GLY A 31 -16.55 11.68 22.47
N THR A 32 -17.01 12.31 23.54
CA THR A 32 -16.32 12.68 24.77
C THR A 32 -15.94 11.48 25.66
N ALA A 33 -14.93 11.72 26.49
CA ALA A 33 -14.34 10.89 27.54
C ALA A 33 -15.26 9.91 28.28
N SER A 34 -14.67 8.79 28.70
CA SER A 34 -15.07 8.10 29.92
C SER A 34 -13.83 7.58 30.65
N SER A 35 -13.63 8.18 31.82
CA SER A 35 -12.67 7.86 32.86
C SER A 35 -12.99 6.50 33.48
N SER A 36 -11.95 5.71 33.75
CA SER A 36 -12.02 4.65 34.75
C SER A 36 -10.71 4.61 35.53
N SER A 37 -10.78 5.19 36.72
CA SER A 37 -9.81 5.08 37.81
C SER A 37 -10.03 3.77 38.58
N GLY A 38 -8.95 3.03 38.84
CA GLY A 38 -8.92 1.94 39.83
C GLY A 38 -7.47 1.62 40.21
N GLY A 39 -7.05 2.07 41.40
CA GLY A 39 -5.78 1.67 42.05
C GLY A 39 -5.85 0.23 42.59
N SER A 40 -4.84 -0.37 43.20
CA SER A 40 -3.53 0.07 43.68
C SER A 40 -2.65 -1.18 43.94
N SER A 41 -1.33 -1.01 43.86
CA SER A 41 -0.28 -1.61 44.69
C SER A 41 -0.11 -3.14 44.81
N GLY A 42 1.03 -3.61 44.30
CA GLY A 42 1.72 -4.84 44.74
C GLY A 42 3.20 -4.81 44.31
N ALA A 43 4.09 -4.34 45.18
CA ALA A 43 5.54 -4.54 45.09
C ALA A 43 5.89 -5.98 45.61
N SER A 44 6.95 -6.70 45.27
CA SER A 44 8.33 -6.28 44.99
C SER A 44 9.13 -7.39 44.28
N SER A 45 10.18 -6.96 43.56
CA SER A 45 11.54 -7.52 43.44
C SER A 45 11.79 -8.96 42.98
N GLY A 46 12.43 -9.07 41.82
CA GLY A 46 13.18 -10.24 41.37
C GLY A 46 14.18 -9.90 40.26
N GLY A 47 15.42 -9.59 40.65
CA GLY A 47 16.67 -10.00 39.98
C GLY A 47 16.93 -9.73 38.50
N SER A 48 17.97 -8.92 38.28
CA SER A 48 19.08 -9.15 37.33
C SER A 48 18.90 -8.82 35.84
N SER A 49 19.57 -7.72 35.49
CA SER A 49 20.63 -7.64 34.47
C SER A 49 20.31 -8.13 33.06
N GLY A 50 20.29 -7.15 32.15
CA GLY A 50 20.88 -7.31 30.83
C GLY A 50 19.90 -7.11 29.68
N GLY A 51 20.30 -6.27 28.74
CA GLY A 51 19.86 -6.40 27.36
C GLY A 51 19.31 -5.12 26.76
N GLY A 52 20.24 -4.25 26.36
CA GLY A 52 20.14 -3.40 25.17
C GLY A 52 18.99 -2.39 25.14
N ASP A 53 19.34 -1.12 25.10
CA ASP A 53 18.49 -0.07 24.55
C ASP A 53 18.21 -0.37 23.07
N ALA A 54 17.27 -1.29 22.82
CA ALA A 54 16.58 -1.38 21.55
C ALA A 54 15.83 -0.05 21.42
N SER A 55 16.45 0.88 20.69
CA SER A 55 15.79 2.08 20.22
C SER A 55 14.52 1.61 19.52
N THR A 56 13.40 1.64 20.24
CA THR A 56 12.10 1.30 19.68
C THR A 56 11.78 2.49 18.80
N GLU A 57 12.14 2.39 17.52
CA GLU A 57 11.67 3.36 16.53
C GLU A 57 10.16 3.45 16.71
N PRO A 58 9.60 4.66 16.81
CA PRO A 58 8.17 4.84 16.98
C PRO A 58 7.43 4.06 15.88
N ASP A 59 6.38 3.34 16.27
CA ASP A 59 5.54 2.66 15.29
C ASP A 59 4.97 3.71 14.30
N PRO A 60 5.30 3.64 13.00
CA PRO A 60 4.85 4.64 12.04
C PRO A 60 3.33 4.62 11.83
N PHE A 61 2.63 3.59 12.30
CA PHE A 61 1.18 3.46 12.22
C PHE A 61 0.45 3.85 13.52
N ALA A 62 1.17 4.28 14.57
CA ALA A 62 0.54 4.69 15.83
C ALA A 62 -0.01 6.14 15.82
N GLY A 63 0.38 6.94 14.82
CA GLY A 63 0.02 8.36 14.72
C GLY A 63 -1.35 8.62 14.07
N PRO A 64 -1.93 9.81 14.25
CA PRO A 64 -3.13 10.22 13.52
C PRO A 64 -2.79 10.50 12.05
N SER A 65 -3.84 10.55 11.21
CA SER A 65 -3.70 10.97 9.82
C SER A 65 -3.12 12.38 9.71
N THR A 66 -1.94 12.52 9.09
CA THR A 66 -1.19 13.77 8.98
C THR A 66 -0.38 13.81 7.70
N CYS A 67 -0.21 15.00 7.13
CA CYS A 67 0.73 15.25 6.03
C CYS A 67 2.13 15.50 6.58
N THR A 68 2.93 14.45 6.81
CA THR A 68 4.21 14.60 7.54
C THR A 68 5.21 15.46 6.78
N SER A 69 5.18 15.43 5.45
CA SER A 69 6.03 16.28 4.61
C SER A 69 5.66 17.76 4.67
N GLY A 70 4.48 18.10 5.19
CA GLY A 70 3.92 19.46 5.18
C GLY A 70 3.65 20.02 3.78
N LYS A 71 3.74 19.18 2.74
CA LYS A 71 3.63 19.58 1.34
C LYS A 71 2.56 18.74 0.65
N THR A 72 1.66 19.41 -0.04
CA THR A 72 0.67 18.77 -0.90
C THR A 72 1.02 18.90 -2.37
N PHE A 73 0.55 17.95 -3.16
CA PHE A 73 0.69 17.93 -4.60
C PHE A 73 -0.05 19.11 -5.21
N THR A 74 0.68 19.93 -5.98
CA THR A 74 0.15 21.10 -6.71
C THR A 74 0.21 20.92 -8.22
N GLY A 75 0.63 19.73 -8.67
CA GLY A 75 0.74 19.41 -10.09
C GLY A 75 -0.61 19.22 -10.77
N ARG A 76 -0.55 19.06 -12.09
CA ARG A 76 -1.70 18.68 -12.92
C ARG A 76 -1.55 17.23 -13.36
N GLN A 77 -2.53 16.72 -14.11
CA GLN A 77 -2.40 15.44 -14.80
C GLN A 77 -1.10 15.41 -15.62
N GLY A 78 -0.30 14.37 -15.43
CA GLY A 78 1.02 14.24 -16.03
C GLY A 78 1.87 13.22 -15.29
N ASP A 79 3.17 13.18 -15.62
CA ASP A 79 4.10 12.15 -15.14
C ASP A 79 4.34 12.17 -13.63
N SER A 80 4.04 13.28 -12.97
CA SER A 80 4.29 13.43 -11.54
C SER A 80 3.37 12.57 -10.67
N MET A 81 2.21 12.12 -11.19
CA MET A 81 1.17 11.28 -10.56
C MET A 81 0.71 11.76 -9.16
N ARG A 82 -0.60 11.69 -8.87
CA ARG A 82 -1.09 12.11 -7.55
C ARG A 82 -0.66 11.13 -6.47
N PRO A 83 0.09 11.55 -5.44
CA PRO A 83 0.48 10.69 -4.33
C PRO A 83 -0.73 10.13 -3.58
N GLY A 84 -0.65 8.87 -3.15
CA GLY A 84 -1.67 8.22 -2.33
C GLY A 84 -2.88 7.69 -3.09
N GLU A 85 -3.19 8.21 -4.28
CA GLU A 85 -4.30 7.71 -5.10
C GLU A 85 -3.99 6.36 -5.75
N ALA A 86 -5.03 5.56 -5.99
CA ALA A 86 -4.94 4.31 -6.73
C ALA A 86 -4.52 4.58 -8.19
N CYS A 87 -3.32 4.12 -8.56
CA CYS A 87 -2.66 4.50 -9.81
C CYS A 87 -3.42 3.95 -11.02
N ASN A 88 -3.76 2.67 -10.98
CA ASN A 88 -4.41 2.00 -12.11
C ASN A 88 -5.87 2.42 -12.24
N THR A 89 -6.53 2.86 -11.17
CA THR A 89 -7.89 3.42 -11.25
C THR A 89 -7.92 4.65 -12.15
N CYS A 90 -7.01 5.61 -11.94
CA CYS A 90 -6.91 6.79 -12.80
C CYS A 90 -6.45 6.43 -14.22
N HIS A 91 -5.44 5.57 -14.34
CA HIS A 91 -4.89 5.19 -15.64
C HIS A 91 -5.86 4.38 -16.51
N LYS A 92 -6.74 3.57 -15.92
CA LYS A 92 -7.86 2.93 -16.64
C LYS A 92 -8.87 3.96 -17.13
N ALA A 93 -9.25 4.92 -16.28
CA ALA A 93 -10.29 5.91 -16.59
C ALA A 93 -9.87 6.86 -17.73
N GLN A 94 -8.60 7.25 -17.77
CA GLN A 94 -8.09 8.23 -18.74
C GLN A 94 -7.74 7.62 -20.11
N ARG A 95 -7.93 6.30 -20.31
CA ARG A 95 -7.52 5.56 -21.53
C ARG A 95 -6.06 5.80 -21.95
N VAL A 96 -5.22 6.23 -21.03
CA VAL A 96 -3.78 6.11 -21.18
C VAL A 96 -3.50 4.62 -21.12
N ASN A 97 -3.15 3.99 -22.25
CA ASN A 97 -2.90 2.55 -22.39
C ASN A 97 -1.65 2.10 -21.62
N ARG A 98 -1.59 2.44 -20.33
CA ARG A 98 -0.44 2.33 -19.45
C ARG A 98 -0.96 1.92 -18.08
N ILE A 99 -1.24 0.62 -17.96
CA ILE A 99 -1.57 -0.04 -16.69
C ILE A 99 -0.26 -0.53 -16.08
N PHE A 100 -0.05 -0.21 -14.80
CA PHE A 100 1.15 -0.60 -14.08
C PHE A 100 1.02 -2.01 -13.52
N ALA A 101 2.07 -2.81 -13.67
CA ALA A 101 2.24 -4.07 -12.97
C ALA A 101 2.43 -3.85 -11.47
N PHE A 102 3.16 -2.81 -11.07
CA PHE A 102 3.26 -2.34 -9.68
C PHE A 102 3.32 -0.83 -9.65
N ALA A 103 2.55 -0.17 -8.80
CA ALA A 103 2.67 1.27 -8.57
C ALA A 103 2.10 1.66 -7.20
N GLY A 104 2.65 2.73 -6.63
CA GLY A 104 2.18 3.29 -5.38
C GLY A 104 3.06 4.44 -4.90
N THR A 105 2.86 4.83 -3.64
CA THR A 105 3.57 5.94 -3.01
C THR A 105 4.14 5.53 -1.66
N VAL A 106 5.42 5.83 -1.41
CA VAL A 106 6.08 5.63 -0.13
C VAL A 106 6.06 6.91 0.70
N TYR A 107 5.77 6.80 1.99
CA TYR A 107 5.60 7.92 2.92
C TYR A 107 6.51 7.84 4.15
N PRO A 108 6.72 8.96 4.88
CA PRO A 108 7.39 8.95 6.18
C PRO A 108 6.55 8.30 7.29
N SER A 109 5.22 8.39 7.22
CA SER A 109 4.31 7.85 8.23
C SER A 109 3.21 6.97 7.63
N GLY A 110 2.55 6.18 8.48
CA GLY A 110 1.55 5.19 8.09
C GLY A 110 0.19 5.76 7.71
N HIS A 111 -0.14 6.98 8.11
CA HIS A 111 -1.46 7.57 7.90
C HIS A 111 -1.33 8.93 7.23
N GLU A 112 -1.19 8.92 5.91
CA GLU A 112 -1.06 10.15 5.12
C GLU A 112 -2.27 10.33 4.19
N PRO A 113 -2.88 11.52 4.18
CA PRO A 113 -3.93 11.87 3.21
C PRO A 113 -3.45 11.69 1.75
N ASP A 114 -4.40 11.52 0.83
CA ASP A 114 -4.10 11.66 -0.59
C ASP A 114 -3.52 13.07 -0.87
N ASP A 115 -2.75 13.18 -1.96
CA ASP A 115 -1.99 14.36 -2.36
C ASP A 115 -0.84 14.78 -1.44
N CYS A 116 -0.64 14.18 -0.27
CA CYS A 116 0.57 14.46 0.49
C CYS A 116 1.79 14.00 -0.27
N VAL A 117 2.80 14.88 -0.38
CA VAL A 117 4.08 14.50 -0.98
C VAL A 117 4.68 13.42 -0.09
N GLY A 118 4.92 12.24 -0.66
CA GLY A 118 5.57 11.13 0.00
C GLY A 118 7.05 11.39 0.27
N THR A 119 7.74 10.37 0.78
CA THR A 119 9.14 10.48 1.15
C THR A 119 10.08 10.01 0.05
N VAL A 120 11.21 10.71 0.00
CA VAL A 120 12.37 10.37 -0.82
C VAL A 120 13.65 10.46 0.03
N GLU A 121 13.48 10.40 1.36
CA GLU A 121 14.61 10.45 2.30
C GLU A 121 15.45 9.19 2.16
N GLY A 122 16.62 9.37 1.54
CA GLY A 122 17.55 8.29 1.20
C GLY A 122 17.20 7.57 -0.10
N PRO A 123 18.09 6.69 -0.59
CA PRO A 123 17.89 5.95 -1.83
C PRO A 123 16.88 4.81 -1.66
N LEU A 124 15.61 5.23 -1.73
CA LEU A 124 14.35 4.48 -1.79
C LEU A 124 14.30 3.40 -2.89
N GLN A 125 14.06 2.12 -2.58
CA GLN A 125 13.55 1.17 -3.58
C GLN A 125 12.44 0.27 -3.04
N VAL A 126 11.49 -0.06 -3.90
CA VAL A 126 10.52 -1.13 -3.66
C VAL A 126 11.03 -2.39 -4.33
N VAL A 127 11.20 -3.46 -3.57
CA VAL A 127 11.61 -4.76 -4.09
C VAL A 127 10.42 -5.69 -4.09
N VAL A 128 10.12 -6.22 -5.27
CA VAL A 128 9.09 -7.24 -5.45
C VAL A 128 9.78 -8.57 -5.73
N THR A 129 9.48 -9.57 -4.91
CA THR A 129 10.00 -10.93 -5.01
C THR A 129 8.86 -11.88 -5.39
N ASP A 130 9.10 -12.74 -6.36
CA ASP A 130 8.08 -13.65 -6.89
C ASP A 130 8.13 -15.06 -6.26
N ALA A 131 7.23 -15.94 -6.69
CA ALA A 131 7.15 -17.31 -6.20
C ALA A 131 8.44 -18.12 -6.44
N ASN A 132 9.18 -17.79 -7.50
CA ASN A 132 10.45 -18.41 -7.90
C ASN A 132 11.67 -17.73 -7.27
N LYS A 133 11.47 -16.77 -6.35
CA LYS A 133 12.52 -15.96 -5.73
C LYS A 133 13.25 -15.03 -6.69
N ALA A 134 12.69 -14.76 -7.86
CA ALA A 134 13.16 -13.70 -8.73
C ALA A 134 12.74 -12.33 -8.16
N GLU A 135 13.62 -11.34 -8.27
CA GLU A 135 13.37 -9.99 -7.76
C GLU A 135 13.38 -8.94 -8.88
N VAL A 136 12.53 -7.92 -8.72
CA VAL A 136 12.68 -6.64 -9.42
C VAL A 136 12.79 -5.52 -8.38
N LYS A 137 13.71 -4.59 -8.63
CA LYS A 137 13.95 -3.41 -7.79
C LYS A 137 13.40 -2.19 -8.52
N ILE A 138 12.44 -1.51 -7.90
CA ILE A 138 11.75 -0.35 -8.46
C ILE A 138 12.21 0.87 -7.66
N PRO A 139 12.96 1.80 -8.25
CA PRO A 139 13.41 2.98 -7.52
C PRO A 139 12.21 3.85 -7.14
N VAL A 140 12.23 4.37 -5.91
CA VAL A 140 11.33 5.45 -5.47
C VAL A 140 11.98 6.75 -5.93
N SER A 141 11.35 7.44 -6.88
CA SER A 141 11.97 8.59 -7.52
C SER A 141 11.89 9.84 -6.64
N ALA A 142 13.04 10.48 -6.39
CA ALA A 142 13.17 11.77 -5.70
C ALA A 142 12.31 12.90 -6.34
N GLY A 143 12.02 12.81 -7.64
CA GLY A 143 11.22 13.79 -8.39
C GLY A 143 9.72 13.48 -8.49
N ASN A 144 9.27 12.31 -8.02
CA ASN A 144 7.87 11.89 -8.13
C ASN A 144 7.14 11.86 -6.79
N ASN A 145 7.54 12.70 -5.82
CA ASN A 145 6.81 12.85 -4.56
C ASN A 145 6.62 11.52 -3.79
N GLY A 146 7.63 10.64 -3.82
CA GLY A 146 7.56 9.30 -3.20
C GLY A 146 6.88 8.23 -4.05
N ASN A 147 6.44 8.54 -5.28
CA ASN A 147 5.85 7.54 -6.18
C ASN A 147 6.90 6.60 -6.78
N PHE A 148 6.48 5.36 -6.99
CA PHE A 148 7.19 4.34 -7.76
C PHE A 148 6.23 3.69 -8.76
N SER A 149 6.77 3.20 -9.87
CA SER A 149 5.97 2.44 -10.81
C SER A 149 6.82 1.49 -11.65
N LEU A 150 6.22 0.37 -12.03
CA LEU A 150 6.72 -0.60 -12.99
C LEU A 150 5.58 -0.97 -13.94
N LEU A 151 5.79 -0.77 -15.23
CA LEU A 151 4.77 -1.01 -16.25
C LEU A 151 4.48 -2.49 -16.48
N THR A 152 5.55 -3.26 -16.61
CA THR A 152 5.48 -4.67 -16.98
C THR A 152 6.39 -5.46 -16.09
N THR A 153 5.96 -6.66 -15.74
CA THR A 153 6.78 -7.62 -15.00
C THR A 153 6.72 -8.97 -15.68
N ARG A 154 7.81 -9.75 -15.57
CA ARG A 154 7.84 -11.17 -15.94
C ARG A 154 7.77 -12.09 -14.71
N LEU A 155 7.63 -11.50 -13.53
CA LEU A 155 7.54 -12.22 -12.26
C LEU A 155 6.25 -13.05 -12.18
N VAL A 156 6.32 -14.15 -11.45
CA VAL A 156 5.21 -15.08 -11.24
C VAL A 156 4.63 -14.92 -9.85
N ALA A 157 3.33 -14.59 -9.77
CA ALA A 157 2.61 -14.48 -8.51
C ALA A 157 2.59 -15.82 -7.73
N PRO A 158 2.45 -15.81 -6.39
CA PRO A 158 2.26 -14.63 -5.54
C PRO A 158 3.55 -13.84 -5.30
N PHE A 159 3.40 -12.56 -4.97
CA PHE A 159 4.51 -11.64 -4.75
C PHE A 159 4.66 -11.29 -3.27
N SER A 160 5.89 -11.25 -2.79
CA SER A 160 6.27 -10.56 -1.54
C SER A 160 6.84 -9.19 -1.91
N VAL A 161 6.53 -8.17 -1.13
CA VAL A 161 6.98 -6.80 -1.41
C VAL A 161 7.61 -6.19 -0.16
N ARG A 162 8.72 -5.47 -0.35
CA ARG A 162 9.36 -4.69 0.71
C ARG A 162 9.81 -3.33 0.18
N VAL A 163 9.87 -2.34 1.06
CA VAL A 163 10.62 -1.10 0.84
C VAL A 163 12.00 -1.26 1.48
N GLU A 164 13.04 -0.84 0.80
CA GLU A 164 14.43 -0.92 1.24
C GLU A 164 15.10 0.44 1.06
N ASN A 165 15.79 0.90 2.10
CA ASN A 165 16.73 2.02 2.00
C ASN A 165 18.11 1.46 1.66
N THR A 166 18.57 1.68 0.43
CA THR A 166 19.82 1.06 -0.05
C THR A 166 21.09 1.65 0.58
N ALA A 167 21.00 2.80 1.25
CA ALA A 167 22.13 3.40 1.97
C ALA A 167 22.32 2.79 3.36
N THR A 168 21.22 2.47 4.06
CA THR A 168 21.25 1.96 5.44
C THR A 168 21.06 0.44 5.52
N GLY A 169 20.54 -0.19 4.47
CA GLY A 169 20.16 -1.61 4.47
C GLY A 169 18.89 -1.90 5.26
N LYS A 170 18.22 -0.89 5.85
CA LYS A 170 16.93 -1.07 6.52
C LYS A 170 15.86 -1.45 5.51
N SER A 171 14.93 -2.31 5.90
CA SER A 171 13.80 -2.68 5.07
C SER A 171 12.51 -2.91 5.88
N ARG A 172 11.37 -2.70 5.21
CA ARG A 172 10.02 -2.90 5.74
C ARG A 172 9.24 -3.74 4.74
N ALA A 173 8.89 -4.96 5.15
CA ALA A 173 8.18 -5.91 4.30
C ALA A 173 6.69 -5.91 4.57
N MET A 174 5.89 -6.16 3.53
CA MET A 174 4.50 -6.55 3.69
C MET A 174 4.43 -7.92 4.39
N THR A 175 3.42 -8.11 5.24
CA THR A 175 3.18 -9.37 5.96
C THR A 175 2.42 -10.39 5.12
N ARG A 176 1.70 -9.93 4.09
CA ARG A 176 0.90 -10.76 3.17
C ARG A 176 1.51 -10.73 1.76
N THR A 177 1.43 -11.86 1.08
CA THR A 177 1.72 -11.92 -0.36
C THR A 177 0.52 -11.47 -1.20
N ILE A 178 0.80 -10.88 -2.36
CA ILE A 178 -0.24 -10.35 -3.28
C ILE A 178 -0.26 -11.11 -4.60
N SER A 179 -1.42 -11.14 -5.25
CA SER A 179 -1.64 -11.75 -6.56
C SER A 179 -1.27 -10.80 -7.71
N ALA A 180 -1.31 -11.31 -8.95
CA ALA A 180 -1.07 -10.50 -10.15
C ALA A 180 -2.10 -9.38 -10.39
N ALA A 181 -3.28 -9.45 -9.76
CA ALA A 181 -4.32 -8.43 -9.88
C ALA A 181 -4.13 -7.25 -8.91
N GLU A 182 -3.24 -7.39 -7.92
CA GLU A 182 -3.10 -6.47 -6.78
C GLU A 182 -1.88 -5.55 -6.89
N GLY A 183 -1.42 -5.30 -8.13
CA GLY A 183 -0.29 -4.43 -8.43
C GLY A 183 -0.52 -2.93 -8.18
N ASP A 184 -1.77 -2.49 -8.05
CA ASP A 184 -2.10 -1.12 -7.65
C ASP A 184 -1.99 -1.01 -6.12
N CYS A 185 -0.79 -0.74 -5.61
CA CYS A 185 -0.50 -0.88 -4.19
C CYS A 185 -1.34 0.09 -3.33
N ASN A 186 -1.61 1.30 -3.82
CA ASN A 186 -2.43 2.29 -3.13
C ASN A 186 -3.91 1.87 -3.01
N SER A 187 -4.37 0.83 -3.72
CA SER A 187 -5.73 0.26 -3.53
C SER A 187 -5.90 -0.46 -2.19
N CYS A 188 -4.81 -0.99 -1.62
CA CYS A 188 -4.77 -1.55 -0.26
C CYS A 188 -4.16 -0.56 0.73
N HIS A 189 -3.10 0.15 0.30
CA HIS A 189 -2.37 1.09 1.13
C HIS A 189 -2.98 2.51 1.08
N THR A 190 -4.20 2.63 1.59
CA THR A 190 -4.91 3.91 1.76
C THR A 190 -4.46 4.64 3.03
N ASN A 191 -4.98 5.85 3.27
CA ASN A 191 -4.70 6.60 4.50
C ASN A 191 -5.00 5.77 5.77
N ALA A 192 -6.13 5.06 5.81
CA ALA A 192 -6.50 4.19 6.94
C ALA A 192 -6.10 2.73 6.75
N GLY A 193 -5.63 2.37 5.55
CA GLY A 193 -5.44 0.99 5.13
C GLY A 193 -6.76 0.29 4.79
N THR A 194 -6.68 -0.75 3.96
CA THR A 194 -7.78 -1.68 3.68
C THR A 194 -7.22 -3.06 3.32
N ASN A 195 -8.06 -4.08 3.26
CA ASN A 195 -7.65 -5.47 2.95
C ASN A 195 -6.47 -5.94 3.84
N SER A 196 -6.55 -5.61 5.14
CA SER A 196 -5.54 -5.90 6.17
C SER A 196 -4.23 -5.13 6.04
N ALA A 197 -4.10 -4.17 5.13
CA ALA A 197 -3.00 -3.20 5.19
C ALA A 197 -3.25 -2.23 6.37
N PRO A 198 -2.21 -1.88 7.15
CA PRO A 198 -2.36 -0.98 8.30
C PRO A 198 -2.49 0.50 7.92
N GLY A 199 -2.21 0.86 6.65
CA GLY A 199 -2.12 2.23 6.19
C GLY A 199 -1.28 2.33 4.93
N ARG A 200 -0.66 3.50 4.74
CA ARG A 200 0.27 3.80 3.67
C ARG A 200 1.51 2.92 3.67
N ILE A 201 2.19 2.89 2.52
CA ILE A 201 3.49 2.25 2.39
C ILE A 201 4.52 3.17 3.05
N VAL A 202 5.19 2.70 4.10
CA VAL A 202 6.13 3.52 4.88
C VAL A 202 7.56 3.17 4.52
N ALA A 203 8.44 4.17 4.49
CA ALA A 203 9.89 3.94 4.50
C ALA A 203 10.31 3.09 5.72
N PRO A 204 11.43 2.36 5.61
CA PRO A 204 11.87 1.46 6.67
C PRO A 204 12.48 2.17 7.87
#